data_AF-A0A211YRL7-F1
#
_entry.id   AF-A0A211YRL7-F1
#
_cell.length_a   1.000
_cell.length_b   1.000
_cell.length_c   1.000
_cell.angle_alpha   90.00
_cell.angle_beta   90.00
_cell.angle_gamma   90.00
#
_symmetry.space_group_name_H-M   'P 1'
#
loop_
_entity.id
_entity.type
_entity.pdbx_description
1 polymer ?
#
loop_
_entity_poly.entity_id
_entity_poly.type
_entity_poly.pdbx_seq_one_letter_code
_entity_poly.pdbx_strand_id
1 'polypeptide(L)'
;MEKRVQKLKLSALRIALGMVAGLSTMAMPGGCLVSLAVYSLMLLASSLYAEKRYTLLESYEPYTTGIVSGLAAYILGVFFASALAS
;
A
#
# COMPACT_ATOMS: atom_id res chain seq x y z
N MET A 1 1.11 20.79 12.84
CA MET A 1 1.83 19.49 12.92
C MET A 1 0.91 18.29 12.69
N GLU A 2 -0.33 18.33 13.14
CA GLU A 2 -1.26 17.18 13.12
C GLU A 2 -1.59 16.63 11.72
N LYS A 3 -1.76 17.51 10.71
CA LYS A 3 -1.92 17.08 9.29
C LYS A 3 -0.72 16.28 8.78
N ARG A 4 0.51 16.66 9.15
CA ARG A 4 1.73 15.91 8.77
C ARG A 4 1.75 14.52 9.41
N VAL A 5 1.28 14.39 10.66
CA VAL A 5 1.18 13.11 11.36
C VAL A 5 0.16 12.19 10.69
N GLN A 6 -1.01 12.71 10.28
CA GLN A 6 -2.01 11.91 9.55
C GLN A 6 -1.46 11.43 8.19
N LYS A 7 -0.76 12.29 7.44
CA LYS A 7 -0.09 11.91 6.19
C LYS A 7 0.96 10.82 6.39
N LEU A 8 1.78 10.93 7.44
CA LEU A 8 2.78 9.92 7.81
C LEU A 8 2.13 8.59 8.18
N LYS A 9 1.06 8.60 8.99
CA LYS A 9 0.31 7.40 9.35
C LYS A 9 -0.28 6.69 8.13
N LEU A 10 -0.90 7.45 7.23
CA LEU A 10 -1.46 6.91 5.99
C LEU A 10 -0.37 6.34 5.06
N SER A 11 0.75 7.05 4.92
CA SER A 11 1.89 6.57 4.13
C SER A 11 2.48 5.28 4.72
N ALA A 12 2.66 5.21 6.05
CA ALA A 12 3.14 4.02 6.73
C ALA A 12 2.20 2.83 6.56
N LEU A 13 0.87 3.05 6.65
CA LEU A 13 -0.13 2.03 6.38
C LEU A 13 0.01 1.47 4.96
N ARG A 14 0.17 2.35 3.96
CA ARG A 14 0.31 1.95 2.55
C ARG A 14 1.62 1.24 2.25
N ILE A 15 2.71 1.61 2.93
CA ILE A 15 3.99 0.90 2.89
C ILE A 15 3.80 -0.52 3.42
N ALA A 16 3.15 -0.68 4.57
CA ALA A 16 2.89 -2.00 5.14
C ALA A 16 2.00 -2.85 4.22
N LEU A 17 0.92 -2.28 3.67
CA LEU A 17 0.05 -2.96 2.70
C LEU A 17 0.81 -3.36 1.44
N GLY A 18 1.65 -2.47 0.91
CA GLY A 18 2.50 -2.76 -0.25
C GLY A 18 3.43 -3.92 0.03
N MET A 19 4.19 -3.86 1.13
CA MET A 19 5.12 -4.94 1.51
C MET A 19 4.41 -6.29 1.69
N VAL A 20 3.27 -6.31 2.36
CA VAL A 20 2.49 -7.54 2.59
C VAL A 20 1.96 -8.10 1.26
N ALA A 21 1.42 -7.25 0.39
CA ALA A 21 0.95 -7.68 -0.92
C ALA A 21 2.10 -8.15 -1.84
N GLY A 22 3.27 -7.52 -1.74
CA GLY A 22 4.48 -7.93 -2.45
C GLY A 22 4.97 -9.28 -1.98
N LEU A 23 5.02 -9.52 -0.66
CA LEU A 23 5.41 -10.81 -0.11
C LEU A 23 4.42 -11.92 -0.46
N SER A 24 3.13 -11.62 -0.56
CA SER A 24 2.11 -12.63 -0.88
C SER A 24 2.16 -13.16 -2.31
N THR A 25 3.00 -12.58 -3.21
CA THR A 25 3.19 -13.11 -4.57
C THR A 25 3.66 -14.56 -4.57
N MET A 26 4.43 -14.99 -3.55
CA MET A 26 4.90 -16.39 -3.44
C MET A 26 3.76 -17.38 -3.14
N ALA A 27 2.66 -16.90 -2.54
CA ALA A 27 1.55 -17.74 -2.08
C ALA A 27 0.34 -17.69 -3.01
N MET A 28 0.24 -16.69 -3.90
CA MET A 28 -0.95 -16.50 -4.75
C MET A 28 -0.86 -17.29 -6.06
N PRO A 29 -1.90 -18.11 -6.40
CA PRO A 29 -2.00 -18.72 -7.72
C PRO A 29 -2.23 -17.62 -8.76
N GLY A 30 -1.22 -17.37 -9.60
CA GLY A 30 -1.20 -16.23 -10.55
C GLY A 30 -0.11 -15.18 -10.26
N GLY A 31 0.70 -15.39 -9.21
CA GLY A 31 1.95 -14.67 -8.96
C GLY A 31 1.77 -13.15 -8.89
N CYS A 32 2.54 -12.42 -9.70
CA CYS A 32 2.62 -10.95 -9.64
C CYS A 32 1.31 -10.25 -10.05
N LEU A 33 0.60 -10.74 -11.08
CA LEU A 33 -0.62 -10.08 -11.59
C LEU A 33 -1.76 -10.10 -10.58
N VAL A 34 -1.99 -11.25 -9.94
CA VAL A 34 -3.05 -11.40 -8.94
C VAL A 34 -2.72 -10.60 -7.68
N SER A 35 -1.48 -10.66 -7.23
CA SER A 35 -0.99 -9.85 -6.11
C SER A 35 -1.13 -8.34 -6.37
N LEU A 36 -0.82 -7.88 -7.59
CA LEU A 36 -0.98 -6.47 -7.97
C LEU A 36 -2.46 -6.03 -7.99
N ALA A 37 -3.36 -6.90 -8.45
CA ALA A 37 -4.80 -6.66 -8.40
C ALA A 37 -5.29 -6.53 -6.94
N VAL A 38 -4.84 -7.42 -6.06
CA VAL A 38 -5.16 -7.36 -4.62
C VAL A 38 -4.58 -6.11 -3.97
N TYR A 39 -3.35 -5.74 -4.29
CA TYR A 39 -2.73 -4.50 -3.82
C TYR A 39 -3.55 -3.27 -4.24
N SER A 40 -4.04 -3.24 -5.47
CA SER A 40 -4.86 -2.15 -6.00
C SER A 40 -6.20 -2.03 -5.24
N LEU A 41 -6.84 -3.16 -4.93
CA LEU A 41 -8.06 -3.19 -4.10
C LEU A 41 -7.78 -2.72 -2.67
N MET A 42 -6.68 -3.15 -2.06
CA MET A 42 -6.26 -2.70 -0.73
C MET A 42 -5.96 -1.19 -0.69
N LEU A 43 -5.33 -0.66 -1.74
CA LEU A 43 -5.09 0.78 -1.90
C LEU A 43 -6.42 1.54 -1.94
N LEU A 44 -7.39 1.08 -2.73
CA LEU A 44 -8.71 1.70 -2.81
C LEU A 44 -9.42 1.67 -1.45
N ALA A 45 -9.44 0.52 -0.77
CA ALA A 45 -10.00 0.38 0.56
C ALA A 45 -9.32 1.28 1.59
N SER A 46 -7.98 1.39 1.55
CA SER A 46 -7.22 2.27 2.44
C SER A 46 -7.55 3.75 2.20
N SER A 47 -7.83 4.14 0.95
CA SER A 47 -8.18 5.50 0.57
C SER A 47 -9.57 5.88 1.06
N LEU A 48 -10.55 4.98 0.88
CA LEU A 48 -11.92 5.16 1.38
C LEU A 48 -11.96 5.20 2.92
N TYR A 49 -11.13 4.38 3.57
CA TYR A 49 -10.96 4.44 5.03
C TYR A 49 -10.34 5.77 5.45
N ALA A 50 -9.30 6.22 4.75
CA ALA A 50 -8.60 7.45 5.04
C ALA A 50 -9.50 8.67 4.89
N GLU A 51 -10.34 8.71 3.86
CA GLU A 51 -11.32 9.77 3.64
C GLU A 51 -12.31 9.90 4.81
N LYS A 52 -12.77 8.76 5.36
CA LYS A 52 -13.69 8.77 6.51
C LYS A 52 -13.03 9.07 7.84
N ARG A 53 -11.74 8.76 8.01
CA ARG A 53 -11.06 8.79 9.32
C ARG A 53 -10.13 9.98 9.51
N TYR A 54 -9.53 10.51 8.44
CA TYR A 54 -8.56 11.60 8.51
C TYR A 54 -9.19 12.91 8.04
N THR A 55 -9.83 13.60 8.98
CA THR A 55 -10.54 14.87 8.77
C THR A 55 -9.65 16.04 8.36
N LEU A 56 -8.32 15.93 8.50
CA LEU A 56 -7.37 16.98 8.12
C LEU A 56 -6.80 16.79 6.71
N LEU A 57 -7.12 15.68 6.03
CA LEU A 57 -6.69 15.45 4.66
C LEU A 57 -7.69 16.12 3.71
N GLU A 58 -7.19 16.95 2.82
CA GLU A 58 -8.03 17.75 1.91
C GLU A 58 -8.13 17.12 0.52
N SER A 59 -9.31 17.21 -0.09
CA SER A 59 -9.56 16.85 -1.49
C SER A 59 -9.03 15.45 -1.86
N TYR A 60 -7.95 15.38 -2.63
CA TYR A 60 -7.37 14.13 -3.15
C TYR A 60 -6.22 13.59 -2.28
N GLU A 61 -5.90 14.23 -1.17
CA GLU A 61 -4.83 13.78 -0.27
C GLU A 61 -5.05 12.36 0.29
N PRO A 62 -6.27 11.93 0.67
CA PRO A 62 -6.51 10.54 1.10
C PRO A 62 -6.19 9.51 0.02
N TYR A 63 -6.31 9.90 -1.24
CA TYR A 63 -6.07 9.04 -2.40
C TYR A 63 -4.60 9.05 -2.79
N THR A 64 -3.96 10.21 -2.83
CA THR A 64 -2.60 10.40 -3.37
C THR A 64 -1.48 10.18 -2.35
N THR A 65 -1.74 10.43 -1.06
CA THR A 65 -0.68 10.41 -0.03
C THR A 65 -0.13 9.00 0.17
N GLY A 66 1.14 8.79 -0.16
CA GLY A 66 1.81 7.51 0.06
C GLY A 66 1.47 6.41 -0.94
N ILE A 67 0.90 6.75 -2.12
CA ILE A 67 0.79 5.79 -3.24
C ILE A 67 2.19 5.35 -3.66
N VAL A 68 3.09 6.29 -3.93
CA VAL A 68 4.43 6.00 -4.47
C VAL A 68 5.26 5.19 -3.48
N SER A 69 5.22 5.56 -2.20
CA SER A 69 5.92 4.82 -1.14
C SER A 69 5.34 3.42 -0.94
N GLY A 70 4.02 3.27 -1.00
CA GLY A 70 3.36 1.98 -0.99
C GLY A 70 3.76 1.10 -2.18
N LEU A 71 3.82 1.68 -3.38
CA LEU A 71 4.19 0.96 -4.60
C LEU A 71 5.66 0.53 -4.58
N ALA A 72 6.56 1.40 -4.11
CA ALA A 72 7.96 1.05 -3.91
C ALA A 72 8.11 -0.11 -2.91
N ALA A 73 7.37 -0.07 -1.81
CA ALA A 73 7.35 -1.16 -0.82
C ALA A 73 6.79 -2.46 -1.38
N TYR A 74 5.76 -2.38 -2.25
CA TYR A 74 5.25 -3.53 -2.99
C TYR A 74 6.32 -4.18 -3.85
N ILE A 75 6.97 -3.40 -4.71
CA ILE A 75 8.04 -3.89 -5.59
C ILE A 75 9.16 -4.54 -4.78
N LEU A 76 9.60 -3.89 -3.70
CA LEU A 76 10.59 -4.47 -2.77
C LEU A 76 10.11 -5.80 -2.18
N GLY A 77 8.86 -5.88 -1.74
CA GLY A 77 8.25 -7.12 -1.24
C GLY A 77 8.26 -8.25 -2.27
N VAL A 78 7.98 -7.94 -3.55
CA VAL A 78 8.07 -8.92 -4.65
C VAL A 78 9.51 -9.40 -4.84
N PHE A 79 10.49 -8.49 -4.85
CA PHE A 79 11.91 -8.87 -4.95
C PHE A 79 12.35 -9.77 -3.79
N PHE A 80 11.95 -9.44 -2.56
CA PHE A 80 12.21 -10.29 -1.40
C PHE A 80 11.52 -11.65 -1.51
N ALA A 81 10.28 -11.68 -1.99
CA ALA A 81 9.56 -12.93 -2.20
C ALA A 81 10.24 -13.83 -3.23
N SER A 82 10.72 -13.26 -4.33
CA SER A 82 11.49 -13.98 -5.35
C SER A 82 12.83 -14.47 -4.80
N ALA A 83 13.55 -13.65 -4.04
CA ALA A 83 14.82 -14.05 -3.43
C ALA A 83 14.66 -15.14 -2.35
N LEU A 84 13.53 -15.18 -1.64
CA LEU A 84 13.24 -16.22 -0.65
C LEU A 84 12.87 -17.56 -1.30
N ALA A 85 12.39 -17.53 -2.54
CA ALA A 85 11.99 -18.72 -3.29
C ALA A 85 13.15 -19.37 -4.09
N SER A 86 14.29 -18.68 -4.22
CA SER A 86 15.52 -19.18 -4.89
C SER A 86 16.48 -19.83 -3.91
#